data_AF-A0A259S303-F1
#
_entry.id   AF-A0A259S303-F1
#
_cell.length_a   1.000
_cell.length_b   1.000
_cell.length_c   1.000
_cell.angle_alpha   90.00
_cell.angle_beta   90.00
_cell.angle_gamma   90.00
#
_symmetry.space_group_name_H-M   'P 1'
#
loop_
_entity.id
_entity.type
_entity.pdbx_description
1 polymer ?
#
loop_
_entity_poly.entity_id
_entity_poly.type
_entity_poly.pdbx_seq_one_letter_code
_entity_poly.pdbx_strand_id
1 'polypeptide(L)'
;MDSLAAKYLGRQTVTFEDIAGKGAKALSFSKIHLEQAGPYAAEDADITRQLQQCLWPKLSVEPDLRSVYETIEQPLIEVLVAMERAGVRVDRDELAIQGKAIGERIAAVEQAAF
;
A
#
# COMPACT_ATOMS: atom_id res chain seq x y z
N MET A 1 -4.70 -3.29 -7.04
CA MET A 1 -4.90 -4.27 -8.12
C MET A 1 -6.13 -3.91 -8.95
N ASP A 2 -7.26 -3.61 -8.29
CA ASP A 2 -8.59 -3.34 -8.88
C ASP A 2 -8.56 -2.34 -10.04
N SER A 3 -7.91 -1.19 -9.86
CA SER A 3 -7.80 -0.18 -10.92
C SER A 3 -7.05 -0.68 -12.16
N LEU A 4 -6.05 -1.56 -11.98
CA LEU A 4 -5.32 -2.17 -13.11
C LEU A 4 -6.19 -3.20 -13.82
N ALA A 5 -6.93 -4.03 -13.07
CA ALA A 5 -7.86 -5.00 -13.62
C ALA A 5 -8.96 -4.30 -14.44
N ALA A 6 -9.53 -3.21 -13.93
CA ALA A 6 -10.53 -2.42 -14.64
C ALA A 6 -9.96 -1.80 -15.93
N LYS A 7 -8.76 -1.21 -15.86
CA LYS A 7 -8.13 -0.53 -17.00
C LYS A 7 -7.66 -1.48 -18.10
N TYR A 8 -7.00 -2.59 -17.74
CA TYR A 8 -6.30 -3.45 -18.71
C TYR A 8 -7.07 -4.72 -19.06
N LEU A 9 -7.94 -5.19 -18.18
CA LEU A 9 -8.72 -6.42 -18.38
C LEU A 9 -10.22 -6.15 -18.52
N GLY A 10 -10.69 -4.92 -18.27
CA GLY A 10 -12.11 -4.59 -18.27
C GLY A 10 -12.90 -5.29 -17.16
N ARG A 11 -12.22 -5.74 -16.09
CA ARG A 11 -12.83 -6.50 -14.98
C ARG A 11 -12.91 -5.66 -13.71
N GLN A 12 -14.04 -5.74 -13.03
CA GLN A 12 -14.17 -5.30 -11.65
C GLN A 12 -13.87 -6.50 -10.75
N THR A 13 -12.94 -6.32 -9.82
CA THR A 13 -12.54 -7.35 -8.84
C THR A 13 -13.35 -7.18 -7.56
N VAL A 14 -13.48 -8.27 -6.81
CA VAL A 14 -14.07 -8.26 -5.47
C VAL A 14 -13.14 -7.44 -4.57
N THR A 15 -13.68 -6.43 -3.90
CA THR A 15 -12.89 -5.60 -3.00
C THR A 15 -12.75 -6.28 -1.64
N PHE A 16 -11.68 -5.95 -0.91
CA PHE A 16 -11.52 -6.44 0.46
C PHE A 16 -12.72 -6.04 1.34
N GLU A 17 -13.30 -4.85 1.11
CA GLU A 17 -14.49 -4.38 1.83
C GLU A 17 -15.73 -5.26 1.59
N ASP A 18 -15.84 -5.90 0.42
CA ASP A 18 -16.97 -6.78 0.10
C ASP A 18 -16.96 -8.05 0.96
N ILE A 19 -15.78 -8.53 1.37
CA ILE A 19 -15.62 -9.74 2.20
C ILE A 19 -15.37 -9.44 3.69
N ALA A 20 -14.72 -8.31 4.00
CA ALA A 20 -14.31 -7.96 5.35
C ALA A 20 -15.26 -6.93 6.02
N GLY A 21 -16.09 -6.24 5.25
CA GLY A 21 -16.87 -5.10 5.71
C GLY A 21 -16.05 -3.80 5.78
N LYS A 22 -16.64 -2.74 6.32
CA LYS A 22 -16.07 -1.37 6.30
C LYS A 22 -15.86 -0.78 7.70
N GLY A 23 -14.89 0.12 7.80
CA GLY A 23 -14.62 0.93 8.99
C GLY A 23 -14.08 0.12 10.18
N ALA A 24 -14.25 0.64 11.39
CA ALA A 24 -13.68 0.05 12.61
C ALA A 24 -14.19 -1.37 12.94
N LYS A 25 -15.28 -1.81 12.31
CA LYS A 25 -15.86 -3.16 12.48
C LYS A 25 -15.42 -4.15 11.39
N ALA A 26 -14.55 -3.72 10.47
CA ALA A 26 -14.03 -4.61 9.42
C ALA A 26 -13.31 -5.81 10.05
N LEU A 27 -13.55 -6.98 9.49
CA LEU A 27 -12.95 -8.22 9.94
C LEU A 27 -11.50 -8.29 9.47
N SER A 28 -10.63 -8.86 10.31
CA SER A 28 -9.33 -9.33 9.86
C SER A 28 -9.52 -10.53 8.93
N PHE A 29 -8.65 -10.70 7.94
CA PHE A 29 -8.77 -11.79 6.96
C PHE A 29 -8.92 -13.19 7.59
N SER A 30 -8.25 -13.42 8.72
CA SER A 30 -8.36 -14.67 9.51
C SER A 30 -9.74 -14.98 10.09
N LYS A 31 -10.66 -14.00 10.12
CA LYS A 31 -12.03 -14.14 10.63
C LYS A 31 -13.08 -14.27 9.51
N ILE A 32 -12.64 -14.24 8.25
CA ILE A 32 -13.52 -14.36 7.08
C ILE A 32 -13.80 -15.84 6.82
N HIS A 33 -15.03 -16.17 6.46
CA HIS A 33 -15.40 -17.54 6.11
C HIS A 33 -14.64 -18.02 4.87
N LEU A 34 -14.19 -19.29 4.89
CA LEU A 34 -13.41 -19.88 3.80
C LEU A 34 -14.09 -19.75 2.43
N GLU A 35 -15.42 -19.91 2.39
CA GLU A 35 -16.23 -19.77 1.17
C GLU A 35 -16.14 -18.38 0.52
N GLN A 36 -15.76 -17.35 1.28
CA GLN A 36 -15.55 -15.99 0.77
C GLN A 36 -14.05 -15.70 0.58
N ALA A 37 -13.23 -16.10 1.55
CA ALA A 37 -11.79 -15.86 1.51
C ALA A 37 -11.10 -16.59 0.35
N GLY A 38 -11.53 -17.81 0.03
CA GLY A 38 -10.98 -18.64 -1.04
C GLY A 38 -11.14 -18.00 -2.43
N PRO A 39 -12.38 -17.73 -2.87
CA PRO A 39 -12.61 -17.06 -4.16
C PRO A 39 -11.93 -15.70 -4.27
N TYR A 40 -11.94 -14.88 -3.20
CA TYR A 40 -11.24 -13.60 -3.18
C TYR A 40 -9.72 -13.76 -3.41
N ALA A 41 -9.07 -14.61 -2.62
CA ALA A 41 -7.62 -14.82 -2.74
C ALA A 41 -7.23 -15.48 -4.08
N ALA A 42 -8.08 -16.36 -4.60
CA ALA A 42 -7.88 -16.99 -5.90
C ALA A 42 -8.04 -15.97 -7.05
N GLU A 43 -9.00 -15.05 -6.95
CA GLU A 43 -9.18 -13.96 -7.90
C GLU A 43 -7.95 -13.04 -7.93
N ASP A 44 -7.42 -12.65 -6.77
CA ASP A 44 -6.19 -11.84 -6.67
C ASP A 44 -5.02 -12.49 -7.44
N ALA A 45 -4.84 -13.80 -7.28
CA ALA A 45 -3.79 -14.54 -7.96
C ALA A 45 -4.02 -14.66 -9.48
N ASP A 46 -5.25 -14.98 -9.90
CA ASP A 46 -5.61 -15.11 -11.31
C ASP A 46 -5.49 -13.76 -12.05
N ILE A 47 -6.05 -12.70 -11.49
CA ILE A 47 -6.00 -11.35 -12.05
C ILE A 47 -4.57 -10.84 -12.12
N THR A 48 -3.75 -11.07 -11.09
CA THR A 48 -2.33 -10.69 -11.13
C THR A 48 -1.59 -11.38 -12.28
N ARG A 49 -1.85 -12.66 -12.52
CA ARG A 49 -1.26 -13.39 -13.65
C ARG A 49 -1.73 -12.84 -14.99
N GLN A 50 -3.03 -12.58 -15.16
CA GLN A 50 -3.56 -11.99 -16.39
C GLN A 50 -3.00 -10.59 -16.65
N LEU A 51 -2.84 -9.77 -15.61
CA LEU A 51 -2.20 -8.47 -15.70
C LEU A 51 -0.74 -8.60 -16.13
N GLN A 52 0.01 -9.54 -15.55
CA GLN A 52 1.39 -9.80 -15.96
C GLN A 52 1.46 -10.19 -17.44
N GLN A 53 0.59 -11.08 -17.90
CA GLN A 53 0.53 -11.50 -19.30
C GLN A 53 0.18 -10.35 -20.26
N CYS A 54 -0.59 -9.36 -19.80
CA CYS A 54 -0.93 -8.16 -20.57
C CYS A 54 0.19 -7.11 -20.58
N LEU A 55 0.80 -6.85 -19.42
CA LEU A 55 1.74 -5.76 -19.22
C LEU A 55 3.17 -6.14 -19.58
N TRP A 56 3.58 -7.39 -19.36
CA TRP A 56 4.94 -7.84 -19.63
C TRP A 56 5.36 -7.70 -21.09
N PRO A 57 4.53 -8.08 -22.09
CA PRO A 57 4.88 -7.85 -23.49
C PRO A 57 5.07 -6.36 -23.82
N LYS A 58 4.28 -5.48 -23.19
CA LYS A 58 4.37 -4.02 -23.40
C LYS A 58 5.65 -3.44 -22.79
N LEU A 59 6.07 -3.94 -21.63
CA LEU A 59 7.33 -3.55 -21.02
C LEU A 59 8.53 -4.11 -21.78
N SER A 60 8.41 -5.35 -22.30
CA SER A 60 9.51 -6.06 -22.96
C SER A 60 9.99 -5.41 -24.25
N VAL A 61 9.12 -4.64 -24.91
CA VAL A 61 9.46 -3.90 -26.14
C VAL A 61 10.13 -2.56 -25.88
N GLU A 62 10.24 -2.14 -24.61
CA GLU A 62 10.86 -0.88 -24.17
C GLU A 62 12.13 -1.21 -23.34
N PRO A 63 13.32 -1.32 -23.98
CA PRO A 63 14.53 -1.83 -23.32
C PRO A 63 14.96 -1.05 -22.08
N ASP A 64 14.87 0.28 -22.13
CA ASP A 64 15.27 1.14 -21.02
C ASP A 64 14.33 0.98 -19.81
N LEU A 65 13.02 0.91 -20.05
CA LEU A 65 12.03 0.69 -18.99
C LEU A 65 12.13 -0.72 -18.41
N ARG A 66 12.36 -1.72 -19.25
CA ARG A 66 12.60 -3.08 -18.80
C ARG A 66 13.84 -3.14 -17.90
N SER A 67 14.92 -2.49 -18.29
CA SER A 67 16.15 -2.43 -17.50
C SER A 67 15.89 -1.82 -16.12
N VAL A 68 15.17 -0.69 -16.04
CA VAL A 68 14.78 -0.08 -14.76
C VAL A 68 13.96 -1.06 -13.91
N TYR A 69 12.97 -1.74 -14.50
CA TYR A 69 12.14 -2.68 -13.78
C TYR A 69 12.92 -3.89 -13.22
N GLU A 70 13.76 -4.52 -14.05
CA GLU A 70 14.50 -5.74 -13.67
C GLU A 70 15.72 -5.45 -12.78
N THR A 71 16.40 -4.32 -12.98
CA THR A 71 17.68 -4.04 -12.29
C THR A 71 17.55 -3.09 -11.10
N ILE A 72 16.48 -2.29 -11.03
CA ILE A 72 16.25 -1.33 -9.95
C ILE A 72 15.01 -1.74 -9.15
N GLU A 73 13.83 -1.77 -9.78
CA GLU A 73 12.56 -1.91 -9.05
C GLU A 73 12.39 -3.29 -8.41
N GLN A 74 12.67 -4.38 -9.13
CA GLN A 74 12.54 -5.73 -8.58
C GLN A 74 13.50 -6.01 -7.40
N PRO A 75 14.82 -5.73 -7.50
CA PRO A 75 15.73 -5.91 -6.36
C PRO A 75 15.42 -5.00 -5.17
N LEU A 76 14.87 -3.80 -5.43
CA LEU A 76 14.52 -2.83 -4.40
C LEU A 76 13.42 -3.35 -3.44
N ILE A 77 12.55 -4.28 -3.88
CA ILE A 77 11.50 -4.86 -3.05
C ILE A 77 12.08 -5.46 -1.76
N GLU A 78 13.13 -6.27 -1.87
CA GLU A 78 13.75 -6.92 -0.70
C GLU A 78 14.41 -5.91 0.24
N VAL A 79 15.00 -4.84 -0.33
CA VAL A 79 15.60 -3.75 0.45
C VAL A 79 14.52 -3.01 1.23
N LEU A 80 13.40 -2.67 0.61
CA LEU A 80 12.28 -2.00 1.28
C LEU A 80 11.68 -2.87 2.38
N VAL A 81 11.47 -4.17 2.13
CA VAL A 81 11.00 -5.11 3.15
C VAL A 81 11.95 -5.16 4.35
N ALA A 82 13.27 -5.18 4.11
CA ALA A 82 14.26 -5.17 5.19
C ALA A 82 14.23 -3.84 5.97
N MET A 83 14.14 -2.71 5.27
CA MET A 83 14.07 -1.38 5.89
C MET A 83 12.80 -1.20 6.73
N GLU A 84 11.64 -1.60 6.20
CA GLU A 84 10.35 -1.52 6.91
C GLU A 84 10.36 -2.39 8.17
N ARG A 85 10.92 -3.60 8.10
CA ARG A 85 11.06 -4.50 9.25
C ARG A 85 12.06 -4.01 10.30
N ALA A 86 13.15 -3.37 9.86
CA ALA A 86 14.11 -2.76 10.77
C ALA A 86 13.50 -1.58 11.54
N GLY A 87 12.64 -0.82 10.85
CA GLY A 87 11.99 0.37 11.40
C GLY A 87 12.98 1.49 11.69
N VAL A 88 12.53 2.50 12.42
CA VAL A 88 13.35 3.62 12.86
C VAL A 88 13.14 3.84 14.36
N ARG A 89 14.23 4.08 15.09
CA ARG A 89 14.15 4.39 16.51
C ARG A 89 13.64 5.82 16.68
N VAL A 90 12.58 5.97 17.46
CA VAL A 90 11.97 7.25 17.78
C VAL A 90 12.08 7.50 19.28
N ASP A 91 12.53 8.69 19.66
CA ASP A 91 12.51 9.16 21.05
C ASP A 91 11.18 9.85 21.33
N ARG A 92 10.34 9.21 22.15
CA ARG A 92 9.01 9.72 22.48
C ARG A 92 9.08 10.95 23.38
N ASP A 93 10.04 11.01 24.29
CA ASP A 93 10.11 12.08 25.28
C ASP A 93 10.58 13.38 24.62
N GLU A 94 11.57 13.27 23.73
CA GLU A 94 12.00 14.40 22.91
C GLU A 94 10.88 14.93 22.01
N LEU A 95 10.11 14.03 21.37
CA LEU A 95 8.94 14.43 20.58
C LEU A 95 7.87 15.14 21.44
N ALA A 96 7.68 14.73 22.69
CA ALA A 96 6.74 15.39 23.60
C ALA A 96 7.21 16.79 24.01
N ILE A 97 8.52 16.96 24.26
CA ILE A 97 9.13 18.27 24.56
C ILE A 97 8.95 19.21 23.37
N GLN A 98 9.28 18.75 22.16
CA GLN A 98 9.11 19.54 20.93
C GLN A 98 7.64 19.88 20.67
N GLY A 99 6.73 18.92 20.86
CA GLY A 99 5.30 19.14 20.72
C GLY A 99 4.77 20.23 21.65
N LYS A 100 5.20 20.23 22.92
CA LYS A 100 4.85 21.27 23.88
C LYS A 100 5.38 22.64 23.46
N ALA A 101 6.66 22.73 23.09
CA ALA A 101 7.30 23.98 22.68
C ALA A 101 6.63 24.58 21.42
N ILE A 102 6.25 23.75 20.46
CA ILE A 102 5.50 24.20 19.28
C ILE A 102 4.11 24.71 19.67
N GLY A 103 3.40 24.00 20.57
CA GLY A 103 2.10 24.44 21.07
C GLY A 103 2.14 25.81 21.76
N GLU A 104 3.14 26.03 22.62
CA GLU A 104 3.36 27.32 23.28
C GLU A 104 3.65 28.44 22.27
N ARG A 105 4.45 28.17 21.24
CA ARG A 105 4.73 29.14 20.16
C ARG A 105 3.49 29.48 19.35
N ILE A 106 2.62 28.52 19.06
CA ILE A 106 1.36 28.76 18.34
C ILE A 106 0.48 29.70 19.17
N ALA A 107 0.30 29.43 20.47
CA ALA A 107 -0.50 30.28 21.35
C ALA A 107 0.06 31.71 21.45
N ALA A 108 1.38 31.86 21.52
CA ALA A 108 2.02 33.17 21.56
C ALA A 108 1.82 33.96 20.25
N VAL A 109 1.90 33.29 19.10
CA VAL A 109 1.65 33.93 17.80
C VAL A 109 0.18 34.31 17.64
N GLU A 110 -0.74 33.46 18.11
CA GLU A 110 -2.17 33.75 18.11
C GLU A 110 -2.48 35.01 18.94
N GLN A 111 -1.91 35.12 20.14
CA GLN A 111 -2.05 36.32 20.99
C GLN A 111 -1.42 37.58 20.38
N ALA A 112 -0.39 37.46 19.54
CA ALA A 112 0.23 38.60 18.88
C ALA A 112 -0.52 39.06 17.63
N ALA A 113 -1.40 38.22 17.08
CA ALA A 113 -2.16 38.49 15.87
C ALA A 113 -3.54 39.11 16.13
N PHE A 114 -4.08 38.98 17.35
CA PHE A 114 -5.36 39.52 17.80
C PHE A 114 -5.17 40.53 18.95
#